data_AF-A0A1I0EXP6-F1
#
_entry.id   AF-A0A1I0EXP6-F1
#
_cell.length_a   1.000
_cell.length_b   1.000
_cell.length_c   1.000
_cell.angle_alpha   90.00
_cell.angle_beta   90.00
_cell.angle_gamma   90.00
#
_symmetry.space_group_name_H-M   'P 1'
#
loop_
_entity.id
_entity.type
_entity.pdbx_description
1 polymer ?
#
loop_
_entity_poly.entity_id
_entity_poly.type
_entity_poly.pdbx_seq_one_letter_code
_entity_poly.pdbx_strand_id
1 'polypeptide(L)' 'MSKSIRFEVDDEQHERLKEIKNKRGYTWKGLMLEGAEALDTGEQ' A
#
# COMPACT_ATOMS: atom_id res chain seq x y z
N MET A 1 0.31 -17.78 -13.60
CA MET A 1 0.88 -16.57 -14.24
C MET A 1 0.93 -15.48 -13.18
N SER A 2 2.11 -14.98 -12.84
CA SER A 2 2.27 -13.81 -11.97
C SER A 2 2.02 -12.53 -12.77
N LYS A 3 1.41 -11.52 -12.13
CA LYS A 3 1.24 -10.17 -12.69
C LYS A 3 1.92 -9.17 -11.75
N SER A 4 2.52 -8.12 -12.31
CA SER A 4 3.15 -7.03 -11.57
C SER A 4 2.35 -5.75 -11.75
N ILE A 5 2.32 -4.93 -10.70
CA ILE A 5 1.73 -3.59 -10.70
C ILE A 5 2.85 -2.64 -10.26
N ARG A 6 3.03 -1.55 -11.01
CA ARG A 6 3.97 -0.48 -10.69
C ARG A 6 3.21 0.83 -10.72
N PHE A 7 3.42 1.65 -9.71
CA PHE A 7 2.89 3.00 -9.63
C PHE A 7 4.02 3.93 -9.19
N GLU A 8 3.99 5.14 -9.72
CA GLU A 8 4.93 6.20 -9.37
C GLU A 8 4.26 7.10 -8.34
N VAL A 9 5.04 7.50 -7.35
CA VAL A 9 4.62 8.36 -6.25
C VAL A 9 5.72 9.39 -6.03
N ASP A 10 5.35 10.55 -5.50
CA ASP A 10 6.35 11.52 -5.05
C ASP A 10 7.04 11.06 -3.75
N ASP A 11 8.10 11.77 -3.36
CA ASP A 11 8.90 11.45 -2.18
C ASP A 11 8.09 11.49 -0.87
N GLU A 12 7.14 12.41 -0.73
CA GLU A 12 6.31 12.54 0.47
C GLU A 12 5.38 11.33 0.61
N GLN A 13 4.74 10.95 -0.50
CA GLN A 13 3.92 9.75 -0.57
C GLN A 13 4.75 8.49 -0.29
N HIS A 14 5.95 8.38 -0.85
CA HIS A 14 6.84 7.24 -0.61
C HIS A 14 7.22 7.11 0.87
N GLU A 15 7.67 8.19 1.51
CA GLU A 15 8.05 8.15 2.92
C GLU A 15 6.85 7.86 3.83
N ARG A 16 5.66 8.40 3.53
CA ARG A 16 4.43 8.07 4.26
C ARG A 16 4.09 6.58 4.17
N LEU A 17 4.13 5.99 2.97
CA LEU A 17 3.85 4.57 2.79
C LEU A 17 4.90 3.70 3.49
N LYS A 18 6.18 4.09 3.45
CA LYS A 18 7.28 3.42 4.13
C LYS A 18 7.12 3.45 5.66
N GLU A 19 6.67 4.57 6.23
CA GLU A 19 6.38 4.66 7.67
C GLU A 19 5.27 3.69 8.07
N ILE A 20 4.14 3.69 7.35
CA ILE A 20 3.00 2.80 7.64
C ILE A 20 3.44 1.33 7.53
N LYS A 21 4.16 1.00 6.45
CA LYS A 21 4.72 -0.32 6.21
C LYS A 21 5.58 -0.78 7.40
N ASN A 22 6.53 0.06 7.83
CA ASN A 22 7.44 -0.28 8.93
C ASN A 22 6.70 -0.39 10.27
N LYS A 23 5.76 0.52 10.55
CA LYS A 23 4.98 0.54 11.80
C LYS A 23 4.13 -0.71 11.98
N ARG A 24 3.58 -1.25 10.89
CA ARG A 24 2.72 -2.45 10.91
C ARG A 24 3.46 -3.74 10.57
N GLY A 25 4.77 -3.67 10.27
CA GLY A 25 5.57 -4.84 9.89
C GLY A 25 5.21 -5.43 8.51
N TYR A 26 4.64 -4.62 7.61
CA TYR A 26 4.18 -5.10 6.31
C TYR A 26 5.26 -5.22 5.26
N THR A 27 4.98 -6.05 4.25
CA THR A 27 5.61 -5.92 2.94
C THR A 27 4.89 -4.85 2.12
N TRP A 28 5.53 -4.34 1.06
CA TRP A 28 4.86 -3.41 0.13
C TRP A 28 3.60 -4.01 -0.49
N LYS A 29 3.60 -5.31 -0.81
CA LYS A 29 2.43 -6.04 -1.28
C LYS A 29 1.33 -6.06 -0.22
N GLY A 30 1.67 -6.37 1.04
CA GLY A 30 0.72 -6.42 2.14
C GLY A 30 0.04 -5.08 2.38
N LEU A 31 0.81 -3.99 2.40
CA LEU A 31 0.29 -2.64 2.53
C LEU A 31 -0.72 -2.30 1.42
N MET A 32 -0.41 -2.62 0.16
CA MET A 32 -1.28 -2.32 -0.97
C MET A 32 -2.55 -3.15 -0.99
N LEU A 33 -2.48 -4.42 -0.57
CA LEU A 33 -3.67 -5.27 -0.46
C LEU A 33 -4.60 -4.79 0.66
N GLU A 34 -4.05 -4.45 1.83
CA GLU A 34 -4.85 -3.90 2.92
C GLU A 34 -5.53 -2.58 2.53
N GLY A 35 -4.82 -1.70 1.82
CA GLY A 35 -5.41 -0.47 1.29
C GLY A 35 -6.54 -0.74 0.28
N ALA A 36 -6.37 -1.75 -0.60
CA ALA A 36 -7.41 -2.12 -1.55
C ALA A 36 -8.64 -2.74 -0.85
N GLU A 37 -8.44 -3.60 0.15
CA GLU A 37 -9.52 -4.17 0.97
C GLU A 37 -10.28 -3.07 1.72
N ALA A 38 -9.57 -2.09 2.31
CA ALA A 38 -10.20 -0.95 2.99
C ALA A 38 -11.12 -0.15 2.05
N LEU A 39 -10.69 0.07 0.81
CA LEU A 39 -11.49 0.75 -0.22
C LEU A 39 -12.69 -0.09 -0.68
N ASP A 40 -12.57 -1.42 -0.72
CA ASP A 40 -13.65 -2.34 -1.11
C ASP A 40 -14.71 -2.49 0.00
N THR A 41 -14.29 -2.47 1.27
CA THR A 41 -15.19 -2.56 2.43
C THR A 41 -16.06 -1.32 2.65
N GLY A 42 -15.87 -0.25 1.86
CA GLY A 42 -16.81 0.85 1.78
C GLY A 42 -17.11 1.53 3.11
N GLU A 43 -16.13 2.18 3.72
CA GLU A 43 -16.45 3.40 4.48
C GLU A 43 -16.72 4.52 3.47
N GLN A 44 -18.00 4.66 3.11
CA GLN A 44 -18.58 5.88 2.54
C GLN A 44 -18.74 6.92 3.64
#